data_AF-A0A357CIF9-F1
#
_entry.id   AF-A0A357CIF9-F1
#
_cell.length_a   1.000
_cell.length_b   1.000
_cell.length_c   1.000
_cell.angle_alpha   90.00
_cell.angle_beta   90.00
_cell.angle_gamma   90.00
#
_symmetry.space_group_name_H-M   'P 1'
#
loop_
_entity.id
_entity.type
_entity.pdbx_description
1 polymer ?
#
loop_
_entity_poly.entity_id
_entity_poly.type
_entity_poly.pdbx_seq_one_letter_code
_entity_poly.pdbx_strand_id
1 'polypeptide(L)'
;MNIVIVESPAKAKTVNKYLGPGYRVIASYGHVRDLPSKNGSVVPDNDFEMHWDVEPKAAKRLDEIAKAVKGASKLILATDPDREG
;
A
#
# COMPACT_ATOMS: atom_id res chain seq x y z
N MET A 1 0.43 -9.09 16.86
CA MET A 1 0.47 -7.65 16.50
C MET A 1 -0.30 -7.49 15.20
N ASN A 2 -1.24 -6.55 15.14
CA ASN A 2 -2.02 -6.26 13.93
C ASN A 2 -1.34 -5.15 13.14
N ILE A 3 -1.30 -5.27 11.82
CA ILE A 3 -0.75 -4.25 10.93
C ILE A 3 -1.90 -3.51 10.26
N VAL A 4 -1.84 -2.18 10.29
CA VAL A 4 -2.78 -1.30 9.59
C VAL A 4 -2.00 -0.49 8.57
N ILE A 5 -2.44 -0.50 7.32
CA ILE A 5 -1.83 0.31 6.25
C ILE A 5 -2.76 1.47 5.92
N VAL A 6 -2.22 2.68 5.89
CA VAL A 6 -2.90 3.93 5.48
C VAL A 6 -2.08 4.63 4.41
N GLU A 7 -2.65 5.57 3.67
CA GLU A 7 -1.93 6.21 2.57
C GLU A 7 -0.93 7.28 3.05
N SER A 8 -1.23 8.03 4.12
CA SER A 8 -0.42 9.18 4.53
C SER A 8 0.24 9.04 5.92
N PRO A 9 1.46 9.60 6.12
CA PRO A 9 2.16 9.56 7.42
C PRO A 9 1.40 10.28 8.54
N ALA A 10 0.65 11.33 8.20
CA ALA A 10 -0.16 12.08 9.15
C ALA A 10 -1.28 11.20 9.71
N LYS A 11 -2.04 10.50 8.84
CA LYS A 11 -3.05 9.53 9.29
C LYS A 11 -2.42 8.40 10.10
N ALA A 12 -1.25 7.90 9.70
CA ALA A 12 -0.58 6.83 10.44
C ALA A 12 -0.32 7.22 11.90
N LYS A 13 0.19 8.43 12.14
CA LYS A 13 0.41 8.96 13.50
C LYS A 13 -0.89 9.08 14.28
N THR A 14 -1.96 9.58 13.66
CA THR A 14 -3.26 9.80 14.31
C THR A 14 -3.96 8.48 14.63
N VAL A 15 -4.07 7.58 13.66
CA VAL A 15 -4.72 6.26 13.84
C VAL A 15 -3.98 5.41 14.85
N ASN A 16 -2.64 5.45 14.86
CA ASN A 16 -1.86 4.68 15.84
C ASN A 16 -2.12 5.13 17.29
N LYS A 17 -2.38 6.44 17.51
CA LYS A 17 -2.78 6.95 18.83
C LYS A 17 -4.15 6.44 19.26
N TYR A 18 -5.10 6.31 18.33
CA TYR A 18 -6.45 5.83 18.63
C TYR A 18 -6.51 4.33 18.89
N LEU A 19 -5.78 3.53 18.10
CA LEU A 19 -5.81 2.07 18.23
C LEU A 19 -4.97 1.56 19.39
N GLY A 20 -3.88 2.27 19.73
CA GLY A 20 -3.06 1.95 20.88
C GLY A 20 -2.27 0.62 20.75
N PRO A 21 -1.90 0.01 21.89
CA PRO A 21 -1.09 -1.20 21.92
C PRO A 21 -1.74 -2.37 21.18
N GLY A 22 -0.94 -3.16 20.49
CA GLY A 22 -1.40 -4.31 19.70
C GLY A 22 -1.63 -4.01 18.22
N TYR A 23 -1.57 -2.74 17.83
CA TYR A 23 -1.55 -2.28 16.45
C TYR A 23 -0.23 -1.60 16.11
N ARG A 24 0.21 -1.78 14.86
CA ARG A 24 1.26 -1.00 14.23
C ARG A 24 0.70 -0.43 12.93
N VAL A 25 0.57 0.89 12.88
CA VAL A 25 0.10 1.60 11.68
C VAL A 25 1.29 2.04 10.84
N ILE A 26 1.28 1.72 9.54
CA ILE A 26 2.34 2.01 8.57
C ILE A 26 1.73 2.80 7.41
N ALA A 27 2.42 3.84 6.94
CA ALA A 27 1.98 4.60 5.77
C ALA A 27 2.58 4.02 4.48
N SER A 28 1.76 3.87 3.42
CA SER A 28 2.25 3.51 2.07
C SER A 28 2.90 4.68 1.35
N TYR A 29 2.51 5.91 1.70
CA TYR A 29 2.83 7.17 1.01
C TYR A 29 2.20 7.25 -0.39
N GLY A 30 0.92 6.88 -0.47
CA GLY A 30 0.15 6.86 -1.71
C GLY A 30 0.29 5.55 -2.48
N HIS A 31 0.24 5.65 -3.80
CA HIS A 31 0.39 4.51 -4.71
C HIS A 31 1.76 3.85 -4.57
N VAL A 32 1.76 2.53 -4.72
CA VAL A 32 2.99 1.71 -4.64
C VAL A 32 3.34 1.06 -5.98
N ARG A 33 2.39 1.08 -6.93
CA ARG A 33 2.55 0.63 -8.30
C ARG A 33 1.82 1.59 -9.22
N ASP A 34 2.33 1.71 -10.44
CA ASP A 34 1.72 2.47 -11.52
C ASP A 34 1.93 1.75 -12.85
N LEU A 35 1.22 2.17 -13.89
CA LEU A 35 1.48 1.73 -15.26
C LEU A 35 2.84 2.29 -15.71
N PRO A 36 3.71 1.46 -16.31
CA PRO A 36 4.93 1.94 -16.93
C PRO A 36 4.61 3.02 -17.97
N SER A 37 5.39 4.10 -18.01
CA SER A 37 5.19 5.21 -18.97
C SER A 37 5.53 4.85 -20.43
N LYS A 38 5.67 3.55 -20.75
CA LYS A 38 6.06 3.02 -22.06
C LYS A 38 4.87 2.39 -22.77
N ASN A 39 4.94 2.33 -24.09
CA ASN A 39 3.95 1.62 -24.90
C ASN A 39 3.89 0.14 -24.48
N GLY A 40 2.67 -0.40 -24.42
CA GLY A 40 2.41 -1.78 -24.05
C GLY A 40 2.09 -2.00 -22.57
N SER A 41 1.92 -0.95 -21.75
CA SER A 41 1.44 -1.09 -20.36
C SER A 41 -0.01 -1.58 -20.25
N VAL A 42 -0.77 -1.50 -21.34
CA VAL A 42 -2.09 -2.11 -21.50
C VAL A 42 -2.05 -2.97 -22.75
N VAL A 43 -2.59 -4.20 -22.67
CA VAL A 43 -2.67 -5.18 -23.77
C VAL A 43 -4.15 -5.35 -24.17
N PRO A 44 -4.68 -4.55 -25.11
CA PRO A 44 -6.12 -4.54 -25.43
C PRO A 44 -6.63 -5.87 -25.96
N ASP A 45 -5.81 -6.57 -26.73
CA ASP A 45 -6.15 -7.86 -27.33
C ASP A 45 -6.20 -9.01 -26.30
N ASN A 46 -5.74 -8.76 -25.06
CA ASN A 46 -5.78 -9.70 -23.96
C ASN A 46 -6.64 -9.17 -22.81
N ASP A 47 -7.92 -8.89 -23.08
CA ASP A 47 -8.89 -8.37 -22.10
C ASP A 47 -8.39 -7.14 -21.33
N PHE A 48 -7.68 -6.24 -22.04
CA PHE A 48 -7.06 -5.05 -21.47
C PHE A 48 -6.11 -5.34 -20.30
N GLU A 49 -5.37 -6.46 -20.33
CA GLU A 49 -4.38 -6.79 -19.30
C GLU A 49 -3.44 -5.60 -19.07
N MET A 50 -3.27 -5.23 -17.79
CA MET A 50 -2.43 -4.12 -17.37
C MET A 50 -1.13 -4.63 -16.75
N HIS A 51 0.00 -4.15 -17.26
CA HIS A 51 1.29 -4.35 -16.62
C HIS A 51 1.54 -3.26 -15.59
N TRP A 52 1.79 -3.69 -14.35
CA TRP A 52 2.01 -2.80 -13.20
C TRP A 52 3.46 -2.90 -12.73
N ASP A 53 4.14 -1.76 -12.65
CA ASP A 53 5.49 -1.68 -12.09
C ASP A 53 5.45 -1.08 -10.69
N VAL A 54 6.32 -1.58 -9.81
CA VAL A 54 6.56 -0.96 -8.52
C VAL A 54 7.29 0.36 -8.73
N GLU A 55 6.72 1.43 -8.18
CA GLU A 55 7.39 2.72 -8.21
C GLU A 55 8.75 2.63 -7.47
N PRO A 56 9.86 3.13 -8.05
CA PRO A 56 11.18 3.03 -7.42
C PRO A 56 11.22 3.64 -6.00
N LYS A 57 10.43 4.70 -5.77
CA LYS A 57 10.30 5.36 -4.46
C LYS A 57 9.48 4.53 -3.45
N ALA A 58 8.66 3.60 -3.93
CA ALA A 58 7.82 2.74 -3.11
C ALA A 58 8.49 1.40 -2.77
N ALA A 59 9.46 0.93 -3.57
CA ALA A 59 10.12 -0.38 -3.38
C ALA A 59 10.60 -0.64 -1.95
N LYS A 60 11.39 0.28 -1.37
CA LYS A 60 11.86 0.14 0.02
C LYS A 60 10.71 0.07 1.04
N ARG A 61 9.64 0.85 0.83
CA ARG A 61 8.47 0.87 1.70
C ARG A 61 7.67 -0.43 1.58
N LEU A 62 7.50 -0.95 0.37
CA LEU A 62 6.89 -2.25 0.15
C LEU A 62 7.66 -3.37 0.84
N ASP A 63 8.99 -3.36 0.79
CA ASP A 63 9.81 -4.34 1.52
C ASP A 63 9.60 -4.27 3.04
N GLU A 64 9.52 -3.06 3.58
CA GLU A 64 9.25 -2.84 5.01
C GLU A 64 7.84 -3.31 5.41
N ILE A 65 6.82 -3.01 4.60
CA ILE A 65 5.44 -3.47 4.77
C ILE A 65 5.39 -5.01 4.69
N ALA A 66 5.99 -5.61 3.67
CA ALA A 66 6.03 -7.06 3.49
C ALA A 66 6.69 -7.76 4.68
N LYS A 67 7.81 -7.22 5.19
CA LYS A 67 8.46 -7.73 6.41
C LYS A 67 7.57 -7.60 7.64
N ALA A 68 6.87 -6.48 7.81
CA ALA A 68 5.97 -6.27 8.94
C ALA A 68 4.76 -7.23 8.91
N VAL A 69 4.21 -7.49 7.72
CA VAL A 69 3.03 -8.34 7.54
C VAL A 69 3.33 -9.82 7.75
N LYS A 70 4.54 -10.30 7.42
CA LYS A 70 4.92 -11.72 7.61
C LYS A 70 4.74 -12.25 9.04
N GLY A 71 4.89 -11.39 10.05
CA GLY A 71 4.70 -11.74 11.47
C GLY A 71 3.39 -11.24 12.07
N ALA A 72 2.49 -10.69 11.24
CA ALA A 72 1.26 -10.07 11.71
C ALA A 72 0.17 -11.12 11.95
N SER A 73 -0.65 -10.88 12.98
CA SER A 73 -1.85 -11.69 13.23
C SER A 73 -2.99 -11.33 12.28
N LYS A 74 -3.04 -10.06 11.86
CA LYS A 74 -4.05 -9.51 10.94
C LYS A 74 -3.45 -8.35 10.16
N LEU A 75 -3.81 -8.26 8.88
CA LEU A 75 -3.60 -7.09 8.03
C LEU A 75 -4.94 -6.34 7.87
N ILE A 76 -4.92 -5.04 8.04
CA ILE A 76 -6.06 -4.13 7.81
C ILE A 76 -5.61 -3.08 6.80
N LEU A 77 -6.37 -2.94 5.71
CA LEU A 77 -6.22 -1.87 4.74
C LEU A 77 -7.21 -0.77 5.12
N ALA A 78 -6.69 0.42 5.42
CA ALA A 78 -7.45 1.56 5.91
C ALA A 78 -7.17 2.81 5.05
N THR A 79 -7.30 2.62 3.74
CA THR A 79 -7.25 3.67 2.74
C THR A 79 -8.54 4.50 2.75
N ASP A 80 -8.56 5.59 1.99
CA ASP A 80 -9.75 6.42 1.87
C ASP A 80 -10.91 5.65 1.23
N PRO A 81 -12.17 5.88 1.65
CA PRO A 81 -13.33 5.17 1.15
C PRO A 81 -13.81 5.74 -0.20
N ASP A 82 -12.88 5.90 -1.14
CA ASP A 82 -13.16 6.32 -2.51
C ASP A 82 -12.62 5.28 -3.50
N ARG A 83 -12.58 5.61 -4.79
CA ARG A 83 -12.14 4.68 -5.84
C ARG A 83 -10.62 4.50 -5.90
N GLU A 84 -9.87 5.44 -5.34
CA GLU A 84 -8.41 5.51 -5.44
C GLU A 84 -7.75 4.86 -4.23
N GLY A 85 -8.38 4.99 -3.05
CA GLY A 85 -8.05 4.23 -1.85
C GLY A 85 -8.40 2.75 -1.97
#